data_AF-A0A972WBF9-F1
#
_entry.id   AF-A0A972WBF9-F1
#
_cell.length_a   1.000
_cell.length_b   1.000
_cell.length_c   1.000
_cell.angle_alpha   90.00
_cell.angle_beta   90.00
_cell.angle_gamma   90.00
#
_symmetry.space_group_name_H-M   'P 1'
#
loop_
_entity.id
_entity.type
_entity.pdbx_description
1 polymer ?
#
loop_
_entity_poly.entity_id
_entity_poly.type
_entity_poly.pdbx_seq_one_letter_code
_entity_poly.pdbx_strand_id
1 'polypeptide(L)'
;MTLPQQSFLGISFLRSVWGSEFVEFKDSKTEKDLIDRLEKWRDREVLKETSSEEAFQNVFFRETWGYESAGVGKAEEGFSMYPQFSVEGAGQGGKTGKADLALGWFKRTDVPETPQVLCEFKDIFSDLDAPQKRKGNTRSAYYNYADRGDADKTLGIPLPALSG
;
A
#
# COMPACT_ATOMS: atom_id res chain seq x y z
N MET A 1 33.79 0.21 13.44
CA MET A 1 33.69 -1.10 12.76
C MET A 1 32.22 -1.28 12.41
N THR A 2 31.83 -0.96 11.18
CA THR A 2 30.44 -1.00 10.71
C THR A 2 30.12 -2.42 10.26
N LEU A 3 29.11 -3.05 10.87
CA LEU A 3 28.61 -4.35 10.40
C LEU A 3 27.95 -4.14 9.03
N PRO A 4 28.23 -4.99 8.02
CA PRO A 4 27.52 -4.92 6.75
C PRO A 4 26.04 -5.24 7.01
N GLN A 5 25.17 -4.26 6.74
CA GLN A 5 23.73 -4.47 6.74
C GLN A 5 23.38 -5.35 5.54
N GLN A 6 23.47 -6.67 5.70
CA GLN A 6 22.93 -7.60 4.72
C GLN A 6 21.40 -7.51 4.81
N SER A 7 20.78 -6.99 3.75
CA SER A 7 19.34 -7.14 3.56
C SER A 7 18.99 -8.63 3.61
N PHE A 8 18.10 -9.02 4.52
CA PHE A 8 17.53 -10.36 4.62
C PHE A 8 16.88 -10.82 3.29
N LEU A 9 16.53 -9.86 2.43
CA LEU A 9 15.97 -10.05 1.09
C LEU A 9 17.05 -9.90 0.01
N GLY A 10 18.19 -10.55 0.18
CA GLY A 10 19.25 -10.57 -0.83
C GLY A 10 18.76 -11.22 -2.13
N ILE A 11 19.29 -10.79 -3.28
CA ILE A 11 18.91 -11.32 -4.61
C ILE A 11 19.01 -12.86 -4.64
N SER A 12 20.05 -13.43 -4.03
CA SER A 12 20.23 -14.88 -3.94
C SER A 12 19.11 -15.58 -3.17
N PHE A 13 18.62 -14.96 -2.09
CA PHE A 13 17.49 -15.48 -1.32
C PHE A 13 16.20 -15.42 -2.15
N LEU A 14 15.89 -14.28 -2.76
CA LEU A 14 14.68 -14.15 -3.60
C LEU A 14 14.69 -15.12 -4.78
N ARG A 15 15.85 -15.31 -5.43
CA ARG A 15 16.02 -16.33 -6.48
C ARG A 15 15.86 -17.76 -5.96
N SER A 16 16.26 -18.03 -4.72
CA SER A 16 16.07 -19.37 -4.13
C SER A 16 14.61 -19.67 -3.80
N VAL A 17 13.82 -18.64 -3.48
CA VAL A 17 12.41 -18.79 -3.09
C VAL A 17 11.49 -18.78 -4.32
N TRP A 18 11.77 -17.92 -5.31
CA TRP A 18 10.88 -17.68 -6.45
C TRP A 18 11.52 -17.93 -7.81
N GLY A 19 12.72 -18.52 -7.86
CA GLY A 19 13.45 -18.70 -9.12
C GLY A 19 12.70 -19.55 -10.13
N SER A 20 12.06 -20.63 -9.67
CA SER A 20 11.22 -21.51 -10.49
C SER A 20 9.99 -20.78 -11.03
N GLU A 21 9.26 -20.11 -10.15
CA GLU A 21 8.05 -19.37 -10.45
C GLU A 21 8.34 -18.23 -11.42
N PHE A 22 9.48 -17.55 -11.26
CA PHE A 22 9.92 -16.52 -12.18
C PHE A 22 10.25 -17.08 -13.57
N VAL A 23 10.91 -18.24 -13.64
CA VAL A 23 11.21 -18.89 -14.94
C VAL A 23 9.93 -19.31 -15.65
N GLU A 24 8.93 -19.81 -14.91
CA GLU A 24 7.62 -20.15 -15.46
C GLU A 24 6.83 -18.90 -15.87
N PHE A 25 6.92 -17.84 -15.09
CA PHE A 25 6.26 -16.56 -15.37
C PHE A 25 6.86 -15.86 -16.58
N LYS A 26 8.19 -15.87 -16.71
CA LYS A 26 8.91 -15.19 -17.79
C LYS A 26 8.52 -15.77 -19.15
N ASP A 27 8.28 -14.89 -20.11
CA ASP A 27 7.81 -15.13 -21.48
C ASP A 27 6.41 -15.81 -21.57
N SER A 28 5.76 -16.02 -20.43
CA SER A 28 4.43 -16.62 -20.34
C SER A 28 3.34 -15.69 -20.85
N LYS A 29 2.13 -16.24 -21.00
CA LYS A 29 0.94 -15.43 -21.27
C LYS A 29 0.66 -14.45 -20.12
N THR A 30 0.82 -14.89 -18.87
CA THR A 30 0.55 -14.08 -17.68
C THR A 30 1.47 -12.85 -17.61
N GLU A 31 2.74 -12.98 -17.97
CA GLU A 31 3.66 -11.84 -18.05
C GLU A 31 3.23 -10.86 -19.14
N LYS A 32 2.88 -11.36 -20.33
CA LYS A 32 2.43 -10.51 -21.44
C LYS A 32 1.14 -9.76 -21.09
N ASP A 33 0.19 -10.44 -20.46
CA ASP A 33 -1.06 -9.85 -19.99
C ASP A 33 -0.79 -8.77 -18.91
N LEU A 34 0.19 -9.00 -18.02
CA LEU A 34 0.64 -8.01 -17.05
C LEU A 34 1.26 -6.78 -17.72
N ILE A 35 2.19 -6.99 -18.66
CA ILE A 35 2.86 -5.91 -19.39
C ILE A 35 1.82 -5.07 -20.16
N ASP A 36 0.92 -5.71 -20.91
CA ASP A 36 -0.14 -5.02 -21.66
C ASP A 36 -1.03 -4.18 -20.75
N ARG A 37 -1.41 -4.70 -19.58
CA ARG A 37 -2.18 -3.94 -18.59
C ARG A 37 -1.42 -2.72 -18.08
N LEU A 38 -0.13 -2.86 -17.78
CA LEU A 38 0.72 -1.76 -17.31
C LEU A 38 0.95 -0.70 -18.39
N GLU A 39 1.13 -1.11 -19.65
CA GLU A 39 1.26 -0.20 -20.79
C GLU A 39 -0.03 0.57 -21.04
N LYS A 40 -1.19 -0.11 -21.03
CA LYS A 40 -2.50 0.56 -21.10
C LYS A 40 -2.71 1.56 -19.97
N TRP A 41 -2.30 1.20 -18.75
CA TRP A 41 -2.38 2.13 -17.62
C TRP A 41 -1.45 3.32 -17.80
N ARG A 42 -0.21 3.11 -18.28
CA ARG A 42 0.73 4.20 -18.59
C ARG A 42 0.15 5.17 -19.63
N ASP A 43 -0.46 4.63 -20.68
CA ASP A 43 -0.94 5.37 -21.84
C ASP A 43 -2.37 5.90 -21.67
N ARG A 44 -2.97 5.71 -20.48
CA ARG A 44 -4.32 6.20 -20.15
C ARG A 44 -4.40 7.72 -20.25
N GLU A 45 -5.61 8.21 -20.51
CA GLU A 45 -5.91 9.63 -20.36
C GLU A 45 -5.84 10.02 -18.87
N VAL A 46 -5.02 11.04 -18.55
CA VAL A 46 -4.85 11.51 -17.18
C VAL A 46 -6.04 12.38 -16.80
N LEU A 47 -6.97 11.79 -16.05
CA LEU A 47 -8.10 12.51 -15.45
C LEU A 47 -7.70 13.13 -14.10
N LYS A 48 -8.60 13.94 -13.52
CA LYS A 48 -8.38 14.53 -12.19
C LYS A 48 -8.27 13.44 -11.12
N GLU A 49 -7.54 13.73 -10.05
CA GLU A 49 -7.15 12.82 -8.95
C GLU A 49 -8.22 11.79 -8.54
N THR A 50 -9.45 12.24 -8.25
CA THR A 50 -10.53 11.40 -7.75
C THR A 50 -11.16 10.51 -8.83
N SER A 51 -11.01 10.85 -10.11
CA SER A 51 -11.67 10.16 -11.22
C SER A 51 -10.98 8.85 -11.62
N SER A 52 -9.73 8.66 -11.22
CA SER A 52 -8.96 7.45 -11.54
C SER A 52 -8.70 6.54 -10.35
N GLU A 53 -9.18 6.88 -9.16
CA GLU A 53 -8.92 6.10 -7.94
C GLU A 53 -9.49 4.69 -8.03
N GLU A 54 -10.77 4.55 -8.39
CA GLU A 54 -11.42 3.25 -8.57
C GLU A 54 -10.75 2.42 -9.68
N ALA A 55 -10.42 3.07 -10.81
CA ALA A 55 -9.72 2.42 -11.91
C ALA A 55 -8.32 1.94 -11.49
N PHE A 56 -7.60 2.73 -10.69
CA PHE A 56 -6.30 2.39 -10.13
C PHE A 56 -6.43 1.19 -9.21
N GLN A 57 -7.40 1.24 -8.30
CA GLN A 57 -7.64 0.15 -7.37
C GLN A 57 -7.96 -1.16 -8.10
N ASN A 58 -8.78 -1.08 -9.15
CA ASN A 58 -9.14 -2.22 -9.97
C ASN A 58 -7.92 -2.81 -10.71
N VAL A 59 -7.13 -1.99 -11.39
CA VAL A 59 -5.99 -2.45 -12.20
C VAL A 59 -4.87 -3.03 -11.34
N PHE A 60 -4.49 -2.37 -10.25
CA PHE A 60 -3.34 -2.79 -9.43
C PHE A 60 -3.73 -3.79 -8.35
N PHE A 61 -4.69 -3.47 -7.49
CA PHE A 61 -5.01 -4.37 -6.38
C PHE A 61 -5.80 -5.58 -6.84
N ARG A 62 -6.84 -5.40 -7.67
CA ARG A 62 -7.70 -6.53 -8.07
C ARG A 62 -7.11 -7.35 -9.20
N GLU A 63 -6.93 -6.77 -10.37
CA GLU A 63 -6.55 -7.52 -11.57
C GLU A 63 -5.10 -8.01 -11.52
N THR A 64 -4.21 -7.25 -10.87
CA THR A 64 -2.77 -7.56 -10.84
C THR A 64 -2.38 -8.35 -9.60
N TRP A 65 -2.89 -7.99 -8.42
CA TRP A 65 -2.52 -8.65 -7.18
C TRP A 65 -3.59 -9.60 -6.61
N GLY A 66 -4.77 -9.67 -7.22
CA GLY A 66 -5.82 -10.61 -6.81
C GLY A 66 -6.53 -10.24 -5.52
N TYR A 67 -6.46 -8.98 -5.09
CA TYR A 67 -7.27 -8.50 -3.97
C TYR A 67 -8.76 -8.42 -4.36
N GLU A 68 -9.63 -8.59 -3.37
CA GLU A 68 -11.07 -8.69 -3.56
C GLU A 68 -11.81 -7.62 -2.76
N SER A 69 -12.74 -6.95 -3.42
CA SER A 69 -13.71 -6.05 -2.79
C SER A 69 -14.84 -6.85 -2.14
N ALA A 70 -15.50 -6.22 -1.17
CA ALA A 70 -16.72 -6.78 -0.59
C ALA A 70 -17.77 -7.12 -1.66
N GLY A 71 -18.34 -8.32 -1.60
CA GLY A 71 -19.39 -8.78 -2.51
C GLY A 71 -18.93 -9.53 -3.76
N VAL A 72 -17.61 -9.74 -3.95
CA VAL A 72 -17.07 -10.57 -5.04
C VAL A 72 -17.07 -12.06 -4.65
N GLY A 73 -16.47 -12.38 -3.50
CA GLY A 73 -16.42 -13.73 -2.94
C GLY A 73 -17.61 -14.08 -2.04
N LYS A 74 -17.57 -15.26 -1.41
CA LYS A 74 -18.61 -15.64 -0.44
C LYS A 74 -18.45 -14.86 0.86
N ALA A 75 -19.55 -14.66 1.58
CA ALA A 75 -19.54 -13.90 2.82
C ALA A 75 -18.58 -14.48 3.87
N GLU A 76 -18.46 -15.81 3.93
CA GLU A 76 -17.55 -16.53 4.84
C GLU A 76 -16.06 -16.40 4.48
N GLU A 77 -15.73 -16.10 3.22
CA GLU A 77 -14.35 -15.93 2.73
C GLU A 77 -13.83 -14.52 3.05
N GLY A 78 -14.72 -13.60 3.42
CA GLY A 78 -14.39 -12.21 3.71
C GLY A 78 -14.03 -11.43 2.45
N PHE A 79 -13.29 -10.34 2.62
CA PHE A 79 -12.73 -9.57 1.51
C PHE A 79 -11.39 -8.95 1.91
N SER A 80 -10.64 -8.45 0.94
CA SER A 80 -9.27 -7.98 1.17
C SER A 80 -9.01 -6.52 0.81
N MET A 81 -10.02 -5.80 0.30
CA MET A 81 -10.01 -4.36 0.06
C MET A 81 -11.12 -3.64 0.83
N TYR A 82 -10.74 -2.78 1.77
CA TYR A 82 -11.68 -1.96 2.53
C TYR A 82 -11.50 -0.47 2.19
N PRO A 83 -12.35 0.12 1.32
CA PRO A 83 -12.27 1.53 0.99
C PRO A 83 -12.71 2.41 2.17
N GLN A 84 -12.14 3.61 2.28
CA GLN A 84 -12.48 4.61 3.30
C GLN A 84 -12.39 4.06 4.75
N PHE A 85 -11.34 3.26 4.99
CA PHE A 85 -11.13 2.56 6.25
C PHE A 85 -10.90 3.55 7.40
N SER A 86 -11.68 3.39 8.46
CA SER A 86 -11.62 4.29 9.61
C SER A 86 -10.44 3.95 10.51
N VAL A 87 -9.58 4.93 10.76
CA VAL A 87 -8.42 4.80 11.65
C VAL A 87 -8.64 5.70 12.86
N GLU A 88 -8.83 5.09 14.02
CA GLU A 88 -9.00 5.83 15.28
C GLU A 88 -7.74 6.67 15.58
N GLY A 89 -7.93 7.91 16.05
CA GLY A 89 -6.83 8.82 16.38
C GLY A 89 -6.08 9.46 15.19
N ALA A 90 -6.37 9.06 13.95
CA ALA A 90 -5.70 9.60 12.75
C ALA A 90 -6.28 10.94 12.24
N GLY A 91 -7.44 11.33 12.74
CA GLY A 91 -8.15 12.57 12.39
C GLY A 91 -7.62 13.80 13.12
N GLN A 92 -7.98 14.98 12.63
CA GLN A 92 -7.57 16.25 13.21
C GLN A 92 -7.99 16.34 14.69
N GLY A 93 -7.03 16.62 15.57
CA GLY A 93 -7.25 16.69 17.02
C GLY A 93 -7.42 15.33 17.71
N GLY A 94 -6.94 14.23 17.11
CA GLY A 94 -7.06 12.88 17.68
C GLY A 94 -8.41 12.22 17.42
N LYS A 95 -9.18 12.74 16.46
CA LYS A 95 -10.45 12.14 16.02
C LYS A 95 -10.19 10.95 15.09
N THR A 96 -11.23 10.30 14.59
CA THR A 96 -11.11 9.26 13.56
C THR A 96 -10.70 9.87 12.23
N GLY A 97 -9.61 9.36 11.63
CA GLY A 97 -9.22 9.65 10.25
C GLY A 97 -9.73 8.55 9.31
N LYS A 98 -9.59 8.76 8.00
CA LYS A 98 -9.93 7.74 6.99
C LYS A 98 -8.77 7.58 6.04
N ALA A 99 -8.29 6.35 5.89
CA ALA A 99 -7.42 5.97 4.79
C ALA A 99 -8.29 5.74 3.55
N ASP A 100 -7.76 6.07 2.36
CA ASP A 100 -8.52 5.91 1.12
C ASP A 100 -8.84 4.43 0.85
N LEU A 101 -7.91 3.54 1.21
CA LEU A 101 -8.08 2.10 1.15
C LEU A 101 -7.28 1.41 2.26
N ALA A 102 -7.78 0.29 2.78
CA ALA A 102 -7.00 -0.65 3.59
C ALA A 102 -6.95 -2.02 2.90
N LEU A 103 -5.78 -2.65 2.90
CA LEU A 103 -5.59 -4.03 2.44
C LEU A 103 -5.35 -4.93 3.64
N GLY A 104 -5.96 -6.11 3.63
CA GLY A 104 -5.86 -7.08 4.72
C GLY A 104 -6.87 -8.20 4.53
N TRP A 105 -7.30 -8.84 5.62
CA TRP A 105 -8.47 -9.73 5.61
C TRP A 105 -9.54 -9.14 6.50
N PHE A 106 -10.73 -8.94 5.95
CA PHE A 106 -11.87 -8.33 6.63
C PHE A 106 -13.08 -9.25 6.57
N LYS A 107 -13.90 -9.25 7.61
CA LYS A 107 -15.13 -10.06 7.73
C LYS A 107 -14.90 -11.57 7.58
N ARG A 108 -13.70 -12.05 7.93
CA ARG A 108 -13.39 -13.49 8.04
C ARG A 108 -13.44 -13.93 9.50
N THR A 109 -13.95 -15.12 9.75
CA THR A 109 -14.17 -15.61 11.13
C THR A 109 -12.90 -16.12 11.81
N ASP A 110 -11.91 -16.54 11.02
CA ASP A 110 -10.65 -17.15 11.44
C ASP A 110 -9.49 -16.14 11.49
N VAL A 111 -9.67 -14.92 10.97
CA VAL A 111 -8.63 -13.90 10.91
C VAL A 111 -9.10 -12.58 11.51
N PRO A 112 -8.35 -12.01 12.47
CA PRO A 112 -8.65 -10.68 12.99
C PRO A 112 -8.67 -9.63 11.88
N GLU A 113 -9.63 -8.69 11.95
CA GLU A 113 -9.76 -7.57 11.01
C GLU A 113 -8.68 -6.52 11.23
N THR A 114 -7.42 -6.88 10.97
CA THR A 114 -6.27 -5.98 11.11
C THR A 114 -5.83 -5.53 9.71
N PRO A 115 -5.84 -4.23 9.41
CA PRO A 115 -5.28 -3.73 8.16
C PRO A 115 -3.78 -4.02 8.12
N GLN A 116 -3.33 -4.68 7.07
CA GLN A 116 -1.91 -4.97 6.82
C GLN A 116 -1.23 -3.81 6.09
N VAL A 117 -1.99 -3.13 5.22
CA VAL A 117 -1.53 -1.93 4.49
C VAL A 117 -2.64 -0.88 4.57
N LEU A 118 -2.27 0.36 4.92
CA LEU A 118 -3.12 1.52 4.78
C LEU A 118 -2.63 2.33 3.58
N CYS A 119 -3.56 2.69 2.70
CA CYS A 119 -3.30 3.40 1.46
C CYS A 119 -3.87 4.81 1.54
N GLU A 120 -3.08 5.76 1.05
CA GLU A 120 -3.50 7.12 0.74
C GLU A 120 -3.18 7.36 -0.74
N PHE A 121 -4.14 7.81 -1.52
CA PHE A 121 -3.95 8.15 -2.91
C PHE A 121 -3.69 9.64 -3.08
N LYS A 122 -2.82 9.93 -4.02
CA LYS A 122 -2.42 11.28 -4.40
C LYS A 122 -2.28 11.36 -5.91
N ASP A 123 -2.47 12.55 -6.47
CA ASP A 123 -2.18 12.75 -7.88
C ASP A 123 -0.68 12.55 -8.18
N ILE A 124 -0.34 12.27 -9.43
CA ILE A 124 1.04 12.00 -9.85
C ILE A 124 1.98 13.22 -9.74
N PHE A 125 1.44 14.39 -9.40
CA PHE A 125 2.16 15.66 -9.30
C PHE A 125 2.35 16.12 -7.85
N SER A 126 1.68 15.47 -6.90
CA SER A 126 1.70 15.84 -5.49
C SER A 126 2.73 15.00 -4.75
N ASP A 127 3.52 15.71 -3.96
CA ASP A 127 4.57 15.12 -3.14
C ASP A 127 3.96 14.57 -1.84
N LEU A 128 4.04 13.25 -1.67
CA LEU A 128 3.55 12.51 -0.50
C LEU A 128 4.32 12.88 0.78
N ASP A 129 5.58 13.28 0.64
CA ASP A 129 6.46 13.64 1.75
C ASP A 129 6.44 15.14 2.05
N ALA A 130 5.82 15.94 1.19
CA ALA A 130 5.70 17.37 1.43
C ALA A 130 4.84 17.68 2.68
N PRO A 131 5.29 18.62 3.53
CA PRO A 131 4.49 19.14 4.63
C PRO A 131 3.12 19.63 4.15
N GLN A 132 2.04 19.12 4.76
CA GLN A 132 0.71 19.60 4.44
C GLN A 132 0.57 21.07 4.84
N LYS A 133 0.13 21.93 3.93
CA LYS A 133 -0.16 23.36 4.21
C LYS A 133 -1.49 23.49 4.98
N ARG A 134 -1.53 23.07 6.24
CA ARG A 134 -2.68 23.20 7.14
C ARG A 134 -2.31 23.99 8.40
N LYS A 135 -3.24 24.82 8.89
CA LYS A 135 -3.01 25.65 10.09
C LYS A 135 -2.75 24.76 11.31
N GLY A 136 -1.51 24.74 11.79
CA GLY A 136 -1.10 24.00 12.99
C GLY A 136 -0.79 22.52 12.80
N ASN A 137 -0.80 21.98 11.57
CA ASN A 137 -0.32 20.63 11.28
C ASN A 137 0.45 20.62 9.95
N THR A 138 1.77 20.46 10.05
CA THR A 138 2.70 20.41 8.92
C THR A 138 3.23 19.01 8.63
N ARG A 139 2.71 17.96 9.29
CA ARG A 139 3.14 16.59 9.03
C ARG A 139 2.70 16.14 7.64
N SER A 140 3.56 15.39 6.95
CA SER A 140 3.20 14.75 5.68
C SER A 140 2.16 13.65 5.90
N ALA A 141 1.49 13.22 4.83
CA ALA A 141 0.48 12.15 4.92
C ALA A 141 1.09 10.85 5.47
N TYR A 142 2.30 10.51 5.03
CA TYR A 142 3.06 9.34 5.48
C TYR A 142 3.27 9.32 7.00
N TYR A 143 3.79 10.41 7.59
CA TYR A 143 4.05 10.48 9.03
C TYR A 143 2.79 10.44 9.91
N ASN A 144 1.61 10.78 9.38
CA ASN A 144 0.38 10.69 10.17
C ASN A 144 -0.03 9.23 10.44
N TYR A 145 0.31 8.30 9.55
CA TYR A 145 0.00 6.87 9.70
C TYR A 145 1.17 6.08 10.29
N ALA A 146 2.42 6.35 9.88
CA ALA A 146 3.60 5.58 10.29
C ALA A 146 3.95 5.72 11.79
N ASP A 147 3.75 6.90 12.38
CA ASP A 147 4.08 7.17 13.80
C ASP A 147 3.04 6.63 14.80
N ARG A 148 1.90 6.09 14.32
CA ARG A 148 0.72 5.87 15.17
C ARG A 148 0.07 4.49 15.07
N GLY A 149 0.46 3.67 14.10
CA GLY A 149 0.37 2.22 14.30
C GLY A 149 1.37 1.85 15.40
N ASP A 150 1.03 0.95 16.31
CA ASP A 150 1.95 0.38 17.31
C ASP A 150 3.13 -0.34 16.62
N ALA A 151 4.04 0.43 16.04
CA ALA A 151 5.38 -0.01 15.72
C ALA A 151 6.06 -0.19 17.08
N ASP A 152 6.16 -1.45 17.48
CA ASP A 152 7.06 -1.91 18.52
C ASP A 152 8.37 -1.12 18.44
N LYS A 153 8.68 -0.38 19.52
CA LYS A 153 9.78 0.58 19.63
C LYS A 153 11.16 -0.09 19.62
N THR A 154 11.25 -1.34 19.16
CA THR A 154 12.42 -2.21 19.25
C THR A 154 13.35 -2.13 18.05
N LEU A 155 12.97 -1.50 16.93
CA LEU A 155 13.83 -1.46 15.74
C LEU A 155 14.88 -0.33 15.71
N GLY A 156 14.89 0.60 16.68
CA GLY A 156 16.05 1.43 16.97
C GLY A 156 16.75 2.11 15.77
N ILE A 157 16.02 2.45 14.71
CA ILE A 157 16.59 3.13 13.54
C ILE A 157 16.68 4.62 13.91
N PRO A 158 17.87 5.20 14.09
CA PRO A 158 17.98 6.63 14.34
C PRO A 158 17.57 7.39 13.08
N LEU A 159 16.60 8.28 13.23
CA LEU A 159 16.20 9.21 12.18
C LEU A 159 17.39 10.15 11.87
N PRO A 160 17.71 10.41 10.59
CA PRO A 160 18.66 11.45 10.25
C PRO A 160 18.10 12.80 10.67
N ALA A 161 18.89 13.56 11.44
CA ALA A 161 18.53 14.91 11.84
C ALA A 161 18.37 15.78 10.59
N LEU A 162 17.17 16.31 10.38
CA LEU A 162 16.95 17.39 9.43
C LEU A 162 17.64 18.64 9.99
N SER A 163 18.82 18.94 9.44
CA SER A 163 19.52 20.18 9.72
C SER A 163 18.91 21.31 8.88
N GLY A 164 18.38 22.33 9.57
CA GLY A 164 18.34 23.74 9.14
C GLY A 164 17.39 24.10 8.01
#